data_AF-A0A963EQQ0-F1
#
_entry.id   AF-A0A963EQQ0-F1
#
_cell.length_a   1.000
_cell.length_b   1.000
_cell.length_c   1.000
_cell.angle_alpha   90.00
_cell.angle_beta   90.00
_cell.angle_gamma   90.00
#
_symmetry.space_group_name_H-M   'P 1'
#
loop_
_entity.id
_entity.type
_entity.pdbx_description
1 polymer ?
#
loop_
_entity_poly.entity_id
_entity_poly.type
_entity_poly.pdbx_seq_one_letter_code
_entity_poly.pdbx_strand_id
1 'polypeptide(L)'
;GVDLPSTDDPTVERRQRESNFTWSDTLPDGNELLQGQWWQADSDEKLVSLEEGYAEYLEVEVGDRMGFLVGAQPLEVTVSSIRRLDWQSMQPNFFLVFPPRTLAGYPGTFMTSFHLDPQNKGFLNRFIREFPTVTVVEMDVVIEQIRSIISQVSGAIELVLGVILAAGALVLIAGVQASVDARMHESAILRALGARRQLVLGGLLIEFATLGLFAGLLAVAGAELSVLVLQTQAMDMRYVPSPWMWPLGIGFAVLVIGALGVYSCRAVVSTPPVTVLREL
;
A
#
# COMPACT_ATOMS: atom_id res chain seq x y z
N GLY A 1 6.89 26.96 39.34
CA GLY A 1 7.48 26.81 38.00
C GLY A 1 6.46 26.04 37.20
N VAL A 2 5.96 26.63 36.12
CA VAL A 2 5.08 25.91 35.20
C VAL A 2 5.99 25.02 34.38
N ASP A 3 5.76 23.70 34.42
CA ASP A 3 6.47 22.75 33.58
C ASP A 3 6.28 23.14 32.11
N LEU A 4 7.40 23.35 31.43
CA LEU A 4 7.38 23.60 29.99
C LEU A 4 7.01 22.28 29.29
N PRO A 5 6.06 22.29 28.35
CA PRO A 5 5.68 21.08 27.63
C PRO A 5 6.91 20.53 26.89
N SER A 6 7.16 19.23 27.08
CA SER A 6 8.25 18.51 26.42
C SER A 6 8.01 18.45 24.92
N THR A 7 9.05 18.71 24.14
CA THR A 7 9.08 18.71 22.67
C THR A 7 8.78 17.35 22.00
N ASP A 8 8.58 16.28 22.77
CA ASP A 8 8.33 14.92 22.27
C ASP A 8 6.83 14.53 22.23
N ASP A 9 5.92 15.47 22.51
CA ASP A 9 4.48 15.23 22.40
C ASP A 9 3.97 15.59 20.98
N PRO A 10 3.47 14.62 20.18
CA PRO A 10 2.96 14.88 18.84
C PRO A 10 1.78 15.87 18.82
N THR A 11 1.09 16.07 19.96
CA THR A 11 0.01 17.06 20.11
C THR A 11 0.52 18.49 20.25
N VAL A 12 1.75 18.68 20.73
CA VAL A 12 2.44 19.98 20.82
C VAL A 12 3.06 20.34 19.48
N GLU A 13 3.61 19.35 18.77
CA GLU A 13 4.20 19.52 17.44
C GLU A 13 3.18 20.04 16.41
N ARG A 14 1.92 19.57 16.48
CA ARG A 14 0.82 20.08 15.63
C ARG A 14 0.33 21.48 16.02
N ARG A 15 0.47 21.87 17.28
CA ARG A 15 0.09 23.20 17.80
C ARG A 15 1.15 24.28 17.53
N GLN A 16 2.42 23.88 17.43
CA GLN A 16 3.58 24.75 17.24
C GLN A 16 4.06 24.86 15.79
N ARG A 17 3.56 24.03 14.86
CA ARG A 17 3.69 24.35 13.44
C ARG A 17 2.96 25.67 13.20
N GLU A 18 3.72 26.75 13.04
CA GLU A 18 3.23 28.03 12.52
C GLU A 18 2.19 27.74 11.44
N SER A 19 0.94 28.07 11.76
CA SER A 19 -0.24 27.46 11.17
C SER A 19 -0.14 27.38 9.63
N ASN A 20 -0.25 26.18 9.07
CA ASN A 20 -0.18 25.97 7.62
C ASN A 20 -1.50 26.48 6.98
N PHE A 21 -1.51 27.76 6.61
CA PHE A 21 -2.65 28.46 6.04
C PHE A 21 -2.36 29.11 4.69
N THR A 22 -3.43 29.31 3.93
CA THR A 22 -3.40 30.06 2.68
C THR A 22 -4.63 30.97 2.59
N TRP A 23 -4.70 31.74 1.51
CA TRP A 23 -5.89 32.47 1.15
C TRP A 23 -6.40 32.06 -0.24
N SER A 24 -7.71 32.13 -0.44
CA SER A 24 -8.32 31.91 -1.75
C SER A 24 -9.69 32.56 -1.84
N ASP A 25 -10.03 33.11 -3.01
CA ASP A 25 -11.40 33.57 -3.31
C ASP A 25 -12.32 32.40 -3.67
N THR A 26 -11.77 31.29 -4.15
CA THR A 26 -12.54 30.12 -4.63
C THR A 26 -12.15 28.88 -3.85
N LEU A 27 -13.06 27.91 -3.76
CA LEU A 27 -12.76 26.61 -3.17
C LEU A 27 -11.60 25.98 -3.96
N PRO A 28 -10.45 25.66 -3.33
CA PRO A 28 -9.32 25.11 -4.06
C PRO A 28 -9.65 23.78 -4.73
N ASP A 29 -9.02 23.52 -5.87
CA ASP A 29 -9.22 22.26 -6.60
C ASP A 29 -8.89 21.04 -5.71
N GLY A 30 -9.64 19.95 -5.88
CA GLY A 30 -9.47 18.74 -5.06
C GLY A 30 -9.93 18.86 -3.61
N ASN A 31 -10.54 19.99 -3.21
CA ASN A 31 -11.18 20.15 -1.92
C ASN A 31 -12.69 19.92 -2.05
N GLU A 32 -13.29 19.21 -1.10
CA GLU A 32 -14.73 18.98 -1.03
C GLU A 32 -15.31 19.71 0.19
N LEU A 33 -16.29 20.58 -0.03
CA LEU A 33 -16.98 21.29 1.06
C LEU A 33 -17.95 20.32 1.74
N LEU A 34 -17.76 20.05 3.03
CA LEU A 34 -18.61 19.14 3.79
C LEU A 34 -19.71 19.89 4.56
N GLN A 35 -19.35 21.03 5.14
CA GLN A 35 -20.25 21.82 5.98
C GLN A 35 -20.04 23.32 5.76
N GLY A 36 -21.10 24.09 6.04
CA GLY A 36 -21.07 25.55 5.96
C GLY A 36 -21.16 26.08 4.53
N GLN A 37 -20.63 27.28 4.31
CA GLN A 37 -20.67 27.95 3.01
C GLN A 37 -19.29 28.56 2.71
N TRP A 38 -18.90 28.47 1.44
CA TRP A 38 -17.75 29.22 0.97
C TRP A 38 -18.11 30.70 0.85
N TRP A 39 -17.18 31.58 1.20
CA TRP A 39 -17.39 33.03 1.10
C TRP A 39 -17.49 33.50 -0.35
N GLN A 40 -18.04 34.69 -0.56
CA GLN A 40 -17.97 35.36 -1.86
C GLN A 40 -16.54 35.86 -2.10
N ALA A 41 -16.14 35.89 -3.38
CA ALA A 41 -14.88 36.52 -3.78
C ALA A 41 -14.81 37.95 -3.24
N ASP A 42 -13.61 38.40 -2.88
CA ASP A 42 -13.38 39.74 -2.32
C ASP A 42 -14.06 40.03 -0.97
N SER A 43 -14.50 39.00 -0.22
CA SER A 43 -15.09 39.18 1.10
C SER A 43 -14.13 39.85 2.09
N ASP A 44 -14.62 40.87 2.81
CA ASP A 44 -13.92 41.53 3.91
C ASP A 44 -14.20 40.85 5.28
N GLU A 45 -15.03 39.80 5.29
CA GLU A 45 -15.36 39.08 6.52
C GLU A 45 -14.16 38.30 7.05
N LYS A 46 -14.02 38.26 8.38
CA LYS A 46 -12.97 37.50 9.05
C LYS A 46 -13.40 36.04 9.20
N LEU A 47 -13.33 35.29 8.11
CA LEU A 47 -13.75 33.90 8.02
C LEU A 47 -12.56 32.95 7.88
N VAL A 48 -12.77 31.70 8.26
CA VAL A 48 -11.82 30.61 8.00
C VAL A 48 -12.54 29.34 7.57
N SER A 49 -11.92 28.57 6.68
CA SER A 49 -12.30 27.21 6.33
C SER A 49 -11.31 26.22 6.96
N LEU A 50 -11.84 25.20 7.66
CA LEU A 50 -11.06 24.20 8.39
C LEU A 50 -11.05 22.84 7.70
N GLU A 51 -9.96 22.10 7.87
CA GLU A 51 -9.86 20.72 7.37
C GLU A 51 -10.65 19.81 8.31
N GLU A 52 -11.33 18.79 7.78
CA GLU A 52 -12.16 17.86 8.55
C GLU A 52 -11.43 17.32 9.80
N GLY A 53 -10.27 16.67 9.63
CA GLY A 53 -9.47 16.14 10.74
C GLY A 53 -8.92 17.21 11.67
N TYR A 54 -8.59 18.40 11.16
CA TYR A 54 -8.12 19.54 11.96
C TYR A 54 -9.25 20.15 12.80
N ALA A 55 -10.46 20.25 12.26
CA ALA A 55 -11.65 20.72 12.97
C ALA A 55 -12.05 19.72 14.07
N GLU A 56 -12.04 18.42 13.76
CA GLU A 56 -12.29 17.36 14.74
C GLU A 56 -11.26 17.37 15.88
N TYR A 57 -9.98 17.56 15.56
CA TYR A 57 -8.91 17.63 16.55
C TYR A 57 -9.04 18.83 17.49
N LEU A 58 -9.51 19.98 16.99
CA LEU A 58 -9.73 21.18 17.79
C LEU A 58 -11.11 21.20 18.48
N GLU A 59 -11.99 20.25 18.17
CA GLU A 59 -13.39 20.19 18.62
C GLU A 59 -14.19 21.47 18.26
N VAL A 60 -14.02 21.96 17.03
CA VAL A 60 -14.62 23.22 16.55
C VAL A 60 -15.64 22.97 15.45
N GLU A 61 -16.78 23.66 15.52
CA GLU A 61 -17.87 23.57 14.55
C GLU A 61 -17.99 24.83 13.68
N VAL A 62 -18.80 24.74 12.62
CA VAL A 62 -19.13 25.91 11.80
C VAL A 62 -19.91 26.93 12.65
N GLY A 63 -19.41 28.18 12.66
CA GLY A 63 -19.97 29.28 13.45
C GLY A 63 -19.13 29.65 14.68
N ASP A 64 -18.20 28.80 15.10
CA ASP A 64 -17.32 29.08 16.23
C ASP A 64 -16.29 30.17 15.90
N ARG A 65 -15.85 30.88 16.94
CA ARG A 65 -14.80 31.90 16.84
C ARG A 65 -13.47 31.38 17.32
N MET A 66 -12.43 31.68 16.57
CA MET A 66 -11.06 31.29 16.86
C MET A 66 -10.11 32.47 16.76
N GLY A 67 -9.22 32.57 17.74
CA GLY A 67 -8.11 33.50 17.74
C GLY A 67 -6.83 32.82 17.26
N PHE A 68 -6.21 33.40 16.24
CA PHE A 68 -4.89 33.00 15.74
C PHE A 68 -3.86 34.08 16.03
N LEU A 69 -2.60 33.69 16.18
CA LEU A 69 -1.48 34.62 16.16
C LEU A 69 -0.78 34.49 14.81
N VAL A 70 -0.84 35.54 14.00
CA VAL A 70 -0.08 35.63 12.75
C VAL A 70 1.12 36.54 12.99
N GLY A 71 2.29 35.93 13.14
CA GLY A 71 3.47 36.61 13.68
C GLY A 71 3.20 37.08 15.12
N ALA A 72 3.24 38.39 15.35
CA ALA A 72 2.97 38.99 16.66
C ALA A 72 1.57 39.63 16.78
N GLN A 73 0.70 39.47 15.77
CA GLN A 73 -0.61 40.11 15.73
C GLN A 73 -1.75 39.10 15.93
N PRO A 74 -2.70 39.37 16.85
CA PRO A 74 -3.88 38.53 17.00
C PRO A 74 -4.87 38.74 15.86
N LEU A 75 -5.40 37.63 15.35
CA LEU A 75 -6.39 37.56 14.29
C LEU A 75 -7.56 36.68 14.77
N GLU A 76 -8.68 37.33 15.08
CA GLU A 76 -9.94 36.66 15.41
C GLU A 76 -10.74 36.41 14.13
N VAL A 77 -11.16 35.16 13.92
CA VAL A 77 -11.96 34.72 12.76
C VAL A 77 -13.11 33.82 13.21
N THR A 78 -14.10 33.67 12.33
CA THR A 78 -15.23 32.75 12.52
C THR A 78 -15.14 31.59 11.53
N VAL A 79 -15.41 30.37 11.97
CA VAL A 79 -15.44 29.19 11.10
C VAL A 79 -16.65 29.29 10.17
N SER A 80 -16.39 29.41 8.88
CA SER A 80 -17.42 29.50 7.83
C SER A 80 -17.77 28.14 7.25
N SER A 81 -16.80 27.22 7.21
CA SER A 81 -16.93 25.93 6.55
C SER A 81 -15.89 24.92 7.02
N ILE A 82 -16.23 23.65 6.84
CA ILE A 82 -15.33 22.50 7.02
C ILE A 82 -15.24 21.78 5.67
N ARG A 83 -14.02 21.41 5.28
CA ARG A 83 -13.72 20.76 3.99
C ARG A 83 -12.85 19.52 4.17
N ARG A 84 -13.01 18.57 3.25
CA ARG A 84 -12.13 17.41 3.06
C ARG A 84 -11.11 17.72 1.97
N LEU A 85 -9.88 17.27 2.14
CA LEU A 85 -8.80 17.47 1.17
C LEU A 85 -8.19 16.14 0.78
N ASP A 86 -7.77 16.04 -0.48
CA ASP A 86 -6.97 14.93 -0.96
C ASP A 86 -5.47 15.26 -0.84
N TRP A 87 -4.83 14.79 0.23
CA TRP A 87 -3.38 14.92 0.43
C TRP A 87 -2.55 14.12 -0.58
N GLN A 88 -3.17 13.24 -1.37
CA GLN A 88 -2.51 12.44 -2.39
C GLN A 88 -2.40 13.16 -3.74
N SER A 89 -3.01 14.35 -3.88
CA SER A 89 -3.04 15.11 -5.14
C SER A 89 -1.69 15.69 -5.57
N MET A 90 -0.66 15.62 -4.69
CA MET A 90 0.67 16.19 -4.90
C MET A 90 0.67 17.71 -5.16
N GLN A 91 -0.44 18.38 -4.85
CA GLN A 91 -0.56 19.83 -4.87
C GLN A 91 -0.38 20.37 -3.45
N PRO A 92 0.05 21.63 -3.30
CA PRO A 92 0.13 22.24 -1.98
C PRO A 92 -1.26 22.39 -1.34
N ASN A 93 -1.49 21.65 -0.27
CA ASN A 93 -2.70 21.70 0.54
C ASN A 93 -2.41 22.38 1.90
N PHE A 94 -3.44 23.03 2.46
CA PHE A 94 -3.35 23.84 3.67
C PHE A 94 -4.47 23.44 4.61
N PHE A 95 -4.26 23.43 5.93
CA PHE A 95 -5.31 23.08 6.91
C PHE A 95 -6.34 24.20 7.07
N LEU A 96 -5.90 25.44 6.89
CA LEU A 96 -6.71 26.64 7.02
C LEU A 96 -6.73 27.41 5.70
N VAL A 97 -7.90 27.86 5.25
CA VAL A 97 -8.02 28.83 4.16
C VAL A 97 -8.77 30.05 4.66
N PHE A 98 -8.27 31.23 4.30
CA PHE A 98 -8.87 32.53 4.61
C PHE A 98 -9.30 33.25 3.33
N PRO A 99 -10.23 34.22 3.41
CA PRO A 99 -10.41 35.20 2.34
C PRO A 99 -9.12 36.02 2.13
N PRO A 100 -8.76 36.39 0.88
CA PRO A 100 -7.52 37.13 0.60
C PRO A 100 -7.38 38.43 1.37
N ARG A 101 -8.50 39.14 1.57
CA ARG A 101 -8.51 40.43 2.28
C ARG A 101 -8.28 40.29 3.78
N THR A 102 -8.64 39.15 4.37
CA THR A 102 -8.36 38.85 5.79
C THR A 102 -6.86 38.82 6.06
N LEU A 103 -6.06 38.37 5.07
CA LEU A 103 -4.60 38.23 5.20
C LEU A 103 -3.78 39.30 4.45
N ALA A 104 -4.41 40.25 3.77
CA ALA A 104 -3.72 41.24 2.92
C ALA A 104 -2.68 42.11 3.66
N GLY A 105 -2.82 42.29 4.98
CA GLY A 105 -1.88 43.05 5.81
C GLY A 105 -0.65 42.26 6.29
N TYR A 106 -0.58 40.96 5.99
CA TYR A 106 0.47 40.07 6.48
C TYR A 106 1.46 39.70 5.37
N PRO A 107 2.76 39.49 5.70
CA PRO A 107 3.72 39.01 4.72
C PRO A 107 3.34 37.60 4.26
N GLY A 108 3.27 37.41 2.94
CA GLY A 108 2.93 36.13 2.33
C GLY A 108 4.07 35.57 1.49
N THR A 109 4.19 34.26 1.46
CA THR A 109 5.05 33.52 0.52
C THR A 109 4.18 32.89 -0.54
N PHE A 110 4.55 33.03 -1.81
CA PHE A 110 3.86 32.37 -2.91
C PHE A 110 4.48 31.00 -3.17
N MET A 111 3.63 29.99 -3.31
CA MET A 111 4.02 28.63 -3.64
C MET A 111 3.17 28.14 -4.81
N THR A 112 3.78 27.41 -5.72
CA THR A 112 3.10 26.77 -6.84
C THR A 112 3.72 25.41 -7.12
N SER A 113 3.00 24.58 -7.85
CA SER A 113 3.47 23.27 -8.31
C SER A 113 3.15 23.11 -9.78
N PHE A 114 4.02 22.41 -10.50
CA PHE A 114 3.79 22.05 -11.90
C PHE A 114 4.48 20.72 -12.19
N HIS A 115 3.95 19.97 -13.14
CA HIS A 115 4.58 18.76 -13.63
C HIS A 115 5.69 19.11 -14.62
N LEU A 116 6.89 18.55 -14.43
CA LEU A 116 8.01 18.68 -15.33
C LEU A 116 8.47 17.29 -15.78
N ASP A 117 8.45 17.05 -17.09
CA ASP A 117 8.94 15.79 -17.62
C ASP A 117 10.44 15.60 -17.31
N PRO A 118 10.88 14.37 -16.95
CA PRO A 118 12.27 14.10 -16.57
C PRO A 118 13.30 14.54 -17.62
N GLN A 119 12.95 14.50 -18.90
CA GLN A 119 13.82 14.92 -20.01
C GLN A 119 14.15 16.42 -19.99
N ASN A 120 13.29 17.22 -19.35
CA ASN A 120 13.39 18.68 -19.32
C ASN A 120 14.05 19.23 -18.06
N LYS A 121 14.60 18.38 -17.17
CA LYS A 121 15.23 18.83 -15.91
C LYS A 121 16.32 19.89 -16.07
N GLY A 122 17.00 19.94 -17.21
CA GLY A 122 17.97 21.00 -17.53
C GLY A 122 17.39 22.41 -17.52
N PHE A 123 16.07 22.56 -17.66
CA PHE A 123 15.35 23.82 -17.48
C PHE A 123 15.50 24.39 -16.06
N LEU A 124 15.40 23.56 -15.02
CA LEU A 124 15.46 24.01 -13.62
C LEU A 124 16.78 24.72 -13.31
N ASN A 125 17.89 24.21 -13.84
CA ASN A 125 19.21 24.82 -13.67
C ASN A 125 19.32 26.24 -14.26
N ARG A 126 18.56 26.54 -15.32
CA ARG A 126 18.50 27.89 -15.89
C ARG A 126 17.53 28.77 -15.10
N PHE A 127 16.37 28.21 -14.75
CA PHE A 127 15.34 28.89 -13.99
C PHE A 127 15.84 29.38 -12.62
N ILE A 128 16.53 28.53 -11.85
CA ILE A 128 17.09 28.88 -10.53
C ILE A 128 18.17 29.97 -10.64
N ARG A 129 18.93 30.00 -11.75
CA ARG A 129 19.93 31.05 -12.01
C ARG A 129 19.30 32.39 -12.32
N GLU A 130 18.17 32.40 -13.02
CA GLU A 130 17.43 33.60 -13.38
C GLU A 130 16.60 34.15 -12.20
N PHE A 131 16.08 33.25 -11.36
CA PHE A 131 15.25 33.57 -10.19
C PHE A 131 15.87 33.01 -8.90
N PRO A 132 16.96 33.61 -8.38
CA PRO A 132 17.67 33.10 -7.20
C PRO A 132 16.87 33.18 -5.90
N THR A 133 15.77 33.95 -5.89
CA THR A 133 14.85 34.05 -4.74
C THR A 133 13.79 32.94 -4.73
N VAL A 134 13.72 32.09 -5.76
CA VAL A 134 12.77 30.98 -5.85
C VAL A 134 13.41 29.69 -5.37
N THR A 135 12.80 29.06 -4.36
CA THR A 135 13.18 27.72 -3.92
C THR A 135 12.41 26.68 -4.72
N VAL A 136 13.12 25.79 -5.39
CA VAL A 136 12.54 24.65 -6.13
C VAL A 136 12.68 23.39 -5.29
N VAL A 137 11.59 22.66 -5.10
CA VAL A 137 11.58 21.37 -4.40
C VAL A 137 11.25 20.26 -5.40
N GLU A 138 12.20 19.36 -5.62
CA GLU A 138 12.06 18.24 -6.56
C GLU A 138 11.40 17.03 -5.86
N MET A 139 10.11 16.84 -6.10
CA MET A 139 9.35 15.73 -5.49
C MET A 139 9.73 14.35 -6.04
N ASP A 140 10.30 14.27 -7.25
CA ASP A 140 10.64 13.00 -7.87
C ASP A 140 11.79 12.28 -7.15
N VAL A 141 12.77 13.02 -6.63
CA VAL A 141 13.88 12.46 -5.82
C VAL A 141 13.36 11.80 -4.56
N VAL A 142 12.40 12.44 -3.89
CA VAL A 142 11.77 11.91 -2.67
C VAL A 142 10.95 10.65 -3.00
N ILE A 143 10.16 10.70 -4.07
CA ILE A 143 9.38 9.55 -4.53
C ILE A 143 10.29 8.37 -4.89
N GLU A 144 11.40 8.61 -5.59
CA GLU A 144 12.36 7.58 -5.96
C GLU A 144 13.03 6.96 -4.72
N GLN A 145 13.36 7.79 -3.73
CA GLN A 145 13.88 7.30 -2.45
C GLN A 145 12.87 6.40 -1.73
N ILE A 146 11.59 6.78 -1.68
CA ILE A 146 10.53 5.95 -1.09
C ILE A 146 10.38 4.64 -1.88
N ARG A 147 10.35 4.70 -3.21
CA ARG A 147 10.30 3.50 -4.08
C ARG A 147 11.48 2.57 -3.83
N SER A 148 12.69 3.12 -3.65
CA SER A 148 13.88 2.36 -3.33
C SER A 148 13.77 1.66 -1.98
N ILE A 149 13.27 2.34 -0.95
CA ILE A 149 13.03 1.73 0.37
C ILE A 149 12.01 0.59 0.27
N ILE A 150 10.87 0.84 -0.41
CA ILE A 150 9.84 -0.19 -0.65
C ILE A 150 10.43 -1.38 -1.40
N SER A 151 11.26 -1.13 -2.41
CA SER A 151 11.93 -2.18 -3.19
C SER A 151 12.90 -3.00 -2.33
N GLN A 152 13.65 -2.37 -1.43
CA GLN A 152 14.58 -3.06 -0.54
C GLN A 152 13.83 -3.93 0.47
N VAL A 153 12.76 -3.41 1.06
CA VAL A 153 11.90 -4.17 1.99
C VAL A 153 11.22 -5.33 1.25
N SER A 154 10.71 -5.09 0.05
CA SER A 154 10.11 -6.13 -0.79
C SER A 154 11.14 -7.22 -1.12
N GLY A 155 12.37 -6.85 -1.49
CA GLY A 155 13.44 -7.81 -1.76
C GLY A 155 13.82 -8.65 -0.54
N ALA A 156 13.80 -8.07 0.66
CA ALA A 156 14.02 -8.82 1.90
C ALA A 156 12.90 -9.83 2.16
N ILE A 157 11.64 -9.42 1.96
CA ILE A 157 10.46 -10.31 2.09
C ILE A 157 10.51 -11.41 1.03
N GLU A 158 10.88 -11.11 -0.22
CA GLU A 158 11.04 -12.08 -1.30
C GLU A 158 12.11 -13.12 -0.98
N LEU A 159 13.23 -12.71 -0.36
CA LEU A 159 14.27 -13.64 0.09
C LEU A 159 13.72 -14.60 1.15
N VAL A 160 13.01 -14.08 2.15
CA VAL A 160 12.37 -14.90 3.19
C VAL A 160 11.33 -15.85 2.58
N LEU A 161 10.50 -15.35 1.66
CA LEU A 161 9.56 -16.16 0.90
C LEU A 161 10.27 -17.30 0.14
N GLY A 162 11.39 -17.00 -0.51
CA GLY A 162 12.21 -18.00 -1.21
C GLY A 162 12.70 -19.11 -0.27
N VAL A 163 13.15 -18.76 0.93
CA VAL A 163 13.57 -19.73 1.96
C VAL A 163 12.38 -20.58 2.44
N ILE A 164 11.23 -19.96 2.69
CA ILE A 164 10.00 -20.66 3.13
C ILE A 164 9.52 -21.63 2.03
N LEU A 165 9.51 -21.20 0.78
CA LEU A 165 9.14 -22.06 -0.35
C LEU A 165 10.10 -23.23 -0.52
N ALA A 166 11.41 -23.00 -0.36
CA ALA A 166 12.41 -24.06 -0.40
C ALA A 166 12.21 -25.08 0.74
N ALA A 167 11.95 -24.60 1.97
CA ALA A 167 11.65 -25.46 3.10
C ALA A 167 10.35 -26.26 2.87
N GLY A 168 9.29 -25.61 2.39
CA GLY A 168 8.03 -26.27 2.04
C GLY A 168 8.19 -27.32 0.96
N ALA A 169 9.00 -27.03 -0.07
CA ALA A 169 9.36 -27.99 -1.12
C ALA A 169 10.10 -29.21 -0.55
N LEU A 170 11.08 -29.00 0.34
CA LEU A 170 11.80 -30.09 1.02
C LEU A 170 10.87 -30.94 1.88
N VAL A 171 9.95 -30.33 2.63
CA VAL A 171 8.94 -31.04 3.43
C VAL A 171 8.03 -31.87 2.53
N LEU A 172 7.58 -31.32 1.40
CA LEU A 172 6.77 -32.06 0.42
C LEU A 172 7.56 -33.27 -0.13
N ILE A 173 8.81 -33.07 -0.54
CA ILE A 173 9.67 -34.14 -1.05
C ILE A 173 9.87 -35.23 0.00
N ALA A 174 10.18 -34.87 1.24
CA ALA A 174 10.37 -35.81 2.34
C ALA A 174 9.09 -36.60 2.65
N GLY A 175 7.94 -35.94 2.69
CA GLY A 175 6.64 -36.59 2.91
C GLY A 175 6.29 -37.56 1.78
N VAL A 176 6.57 -37.17 0.53
CA VAL A 176 6.38 -38.05 -0.63
C VAL A 176 7.31 -39.25 -0.55
N GLN A 177 8.60 -39.05 -0.28
CA GLN A 177 9.61 -40.11 -0.14
C GLN A 177 9.23 -41.14 0.94
N ALA A 178 8.71 -40.69 2.08
CA ALA A 178 8.22 -41.59 3.13
C ALA A 178 7.06 -42.49 2.67
N SER A 179 6.31 -42.08 1.64
CA SER A 179 5.19 -42.85 1.06
C SER A 179 5.56 -43.64 -0.21
N VAL A 180 6.79 -43.52 -0.72
CA VAL A 180 7.21 -44.11 -2.00
C VAL A 180 7.13 -45.63 -1.98
N ASP A 181 7.53 -46.27 -0.89
CA ASP A 181 7.54 -47.74 -0.79
C ASP A 181 6.13 -48.33 -0.87
N ALA A 182 5.16 -47.73 -0.16
CA ALA A 182 3.76 -48.13 -0.25
C ALA A 182 3.20 -47.91 -1.67
N ARG A 183 3.49 -46.76 -2.28
CA ARG A 183 3.05 -46.42 -3.65
C ARG A 183 3.70 -47.32 -4.71
N MET A 184 4.92 -47.78 -4.47
CA MET A 184 5.63 -48.75 -5.32
C MET A 184 4.91 -50.11 -5.35
N HIS A 185 4.46 -50.59 -4.19
CA HIS A 185 3.68 -51.82 -4.10
C HIS A 185 2.33 -51.70 -4.82
N GLU A 186 1.59 -50.61 -4.59
CA GLU A 186 0.31 -50.35 -5.27
C GLU A 186 0.49 -50.26 -6.81
N SER A 187 1.51 -49.53 -7.26
CA SER A 187 1.87 -49.40 -8.68
C SER A 187 2.25 -50.74 -9.31
N ALA A 188 3.00 -51.58 -8.60
CA ALA A 188 3.39 -52.92 -9.08
C ALA A 188 2.17 -53.83 -9.26
N ILE A 189 1.23 -53.84 -8.30
CA ILE A 189 -0.02 -54.60 -8.38
C ILE A 189 -0.88 -54.11 -9.56
N LEU A 190 -1.07 -52.80 -9.70
CA LEU A 190 -1.83 -52.21 -10.82
C LEU A 190 -1.22 -52.57 -12.17
N ARG A 191 0.12 -52.52 -12.30
CA ARG A 191 0.83 -52.91 -13.52
C ARG A 191 0.75 -54.41 -13.79
N ALA A 192 0.75 -55.26 -12.77
CA ALA A 192 0.53 -56.71 -12.91
C ALA A 192 -0.89 -57.02 -13.41
N LEU A 193 -1.87 -56.21 -13.04
CA LEU A 193 -3.26 -56.27 -13.55
C LEU A 193 -3.45 -55.63 -14.94
N GLY A 194 -2.38 -55.13 -15.57
CA GLY A 194 -2.40 -54.59 -16.94
C GLY A 194 -2.51 -53.07 -17.05
N ALA A 195 -2.39 -52.32 -15.95
CA ALA A 195 -2.38 -50.86 -16.00
C ALA A 195 -1.17 -50.34 -16.80
N ARG A 196 -1.44 -49.46 -17.78
CA ARG A 196 -0.40 -48.78 -18.57
C ARG A 196 0.31 -47.74 -17.71
N ARG A 197 1.60 -47.51 -17.96
CA ARG A 197 2.43 -46.49 -17.29
C ARG A 197 1.78 -45.10 -17.25
N GLN A 198 1.06 -44.72 -18.31
CA GLN A 198 0.35 -43.44 -18.42
C GLN A 198 -0.82 -43.32 -17.42
N LEU A 199 -1.50 -44.43 -17.10
CA LEU A 199 -2.60 -44.44 -16.14
C LEU A 199 -2.09 -44.15 -14.71
N VAL A 200 -0.96 -44.76 -14.35
CA VAL A 200 -0.30 -44.55 -13.05
C VAL A 200 0.21 -43.10 -12.91
N LEU A 201 0.85 -42.57 -13.95
CA LEU A 201 1.28 -41.16 -13.99
C LEU A 201 0.10 -40.19 -13.94
N GLY A 202 -1.00 -40.49 -14.64
CA GLY A 202 -2.21 -39.67 -14.63
C GLY A 202 -2.87 -39.63 -13.25
N GLY A 203 -2.97 -40.77 -12.57
CA GLY A 203 -3.49 -40.82 -11.20
C GLY A 203 -2.67 -39.99 -10.22
N LEU A 204 -1.35 -40.12 -10.28
CA LEU A 204 -0.43 -39.35 -9.45
C LEU A 204 -0.53 -37.84 -9.73
N LEU A 205 -0.65 -37.45 -11.00
CA LEU A 205 -0.83 -36.06 -11.39
C LEU A 205 -2.14 -35.49 -10.85
N ILE A 206 -3.24 -36.24 -10.91
CA ILE A 206 -4.53 -35.82 -10.36
C ILE A 206 -4.45 -35.63 -8.84
N GLU A 207 -3.78 -36.56 -8.13
CA GLU A 207 -3.63 -36.48 -6.68
C GLU A 207 -2.89 -35.21 -6.25
N PHE A 208 -1.70 -34.96 -6.82
CA PHE A 208 -0.93 -33.76 -6.48
C PHE A 208 -1.55 -32.47 -7.03
N ALA A 209 -2.23 -32.51 -8.17
CA ALA A 209 -2.99 -31.37 -8.66
C ALA A 209 -4.15 -31.02 -7.72
N THR A 210 -4.81 -32.03 -7.14
CA THR A 210 -5.90 -31.83 -6.16
C THR A 210 -5.34 -31.22 -4.86
N LEU A 211 -4.20 -31.71 -4.36
CA LEU A 211 -3.51 -31.09 -3.22
C LEU A 211 -3.09 -29.64 -3.53
N GLY A 212 -2.56 -29.40 -4.73
CA GLY A 212 -2.20 -28.07 -5.19
C GLY A 212 -3.38 -27.12 -5.32
N LEU A 213 -4.55 -27.62 -5.72
CA LEU A 213 -5.79 -26.85 -5.80
C LEU A 213 -6.24 -26.38 -4.41
N PHE A 214 -6.29 -27.30 -3.43
CA PHE A 214 -6.67 -26.94 -2.06
C PHE A 214 -5.65 -25.98 -1.41
N ALA A 215 -4.36 -26.23 -1.60
CA ALA A 215 -3.31 -25.34 -1.11
C ALA A 215 -3.42 -23.95 -1.76
N GLY A 216 -3.67 -23.87 -3.07
CA GLY A 216 -3.88 -22.64 -3.81
C GLY A 216 -5.11 -21.85 -3.34
N LEU A 217 -6.24 -22.54 -3.10
CA LEU A 217 -7.45 -21.92 -2.56
C LEU A 217 -7.20 -21.31 -1.17
N LEU A 218 -6.54 -22.05 -0.29
CA LEU A 218 -6.17 -21.56 1.05
C LEU A 218 -5.20 -20.38 0.96
N ALA A 219 -4.22 -20.44 0.07
CA ALA A 219 -3.26 -19.36 -0.14
C ALA A 219 -3.94 -18.07 -0.64
N VAL A 220 -4.83 -18.18 -1.64
CA VAL A 220 -5.59 -17.02 -2.16
C VAL A 220 -6.50 -16.44 -1.07
N ALA A 221 -7.22 -17.27 -0.32
CA ALA A 221 -8.07 -16.81 0.77
C ALA A 221 -7.27 -16.10 1.87
N GLY A 222 -6.11 -16.65 2.26
CA GLY A 222 -5.23 -16.04 3.25
C GLY A 222 -4.60 -14.73 2.77
N ALA A 223 -4.23 -14.65 1.48
CA ALA A 223 -3.71 -13.43 0.87
C ALA A 223 -4.77 -12.32 0.81
N GLU A 224 -5.99 -12.64 0.36
CA GLU A 224 -7.10 -11.69 0.31
C GLU A 224 -7.49 -11.18 1.70
N LEU A 225 -7.54 -12.07 2.70
CA LEU A 225 -7.78 -11.67 4.07
C LEU A 225 -6.69 -10.73 4.60
N SER A 226 -5.42 -11.03 4.29
CA SER A 226 -4.29 -10.19 4.70
C SER A 226 -4.35 -8.81 4.05
N VAL A 227 -4.67 -8.73 2.76
CA VAL A 227 -4.84 -7.46 2.03
C VAL A 227 -6.00 -6.66 2.60
N LEU A 228 -7.13 -7.30 2.86
CA LEU A 228 -8.31 -6.66 3.45
C LEU A 228 -7.98 -6.05 4.81
N VAL A 229 -7.32 -6.80 5.70
CA VAL A 229 -6.91 -6.29 7.02
C VAL A 229 -5.90 -5.14 6.89
N LEU A 230 -4.88 -5.27 6.05
CA LEU A 230 -3.88 -4.21 5.86
C LEU A 230 -4.50 -2.92 5.30
N GLN A 231 -5.32 -3.01 4.26
CA GLN A 231 -5.93 -1.85 3.63
C GLN A 231 -6.90 -1.14 4.59
N THR A 232 -7.72 -1.90 5.31
CA THR A 232 -8.78 -1.31 6.16
C THR A 232 -8.30 -0.85 7.53
N GLN A 233 -7.35 -1.54 8.16
CA GLN A 233 -6.95 -1.25 9.55
C GLN A 233 -5.63 -0.49 9.67
N ALA A 234 -4.70 -0.69 8.72
CA ALA A 234 -3.37 -0.08 8.80
C ALA A 234 -3.20 1.14 7.90
N MET A 235 -3.99 1.25 6.82
CA MET A 235 -3.80 2.27 5.80
C MET A 235 -5.02 3.18 5.55
N ASP A 236 -6.16 2.94 6.23
CA ASP A 236 -7.43 3.67 6.02
C ASP A 236 -7.86 3.75 4.54
N MET A 237 -7.53 2.71 3.77
CA MET A 237 -7.87 2.61 2.35
C MET A 237 -9.11 1.75 2.13
N ARG A 238 -9.87 2.05 1.07
CA ARG A 238 -10.95 1.16 0.63
C ARG A 238 -10.35 -0.13 0.06
N TYR A 239 -10.89 -1.26 0.49
CA TYR A 239 -10.51 -2.55 -0.05
C TYR A 239 -10.88 -2.66 -1.54
N VAL A 240 -9.89 -2.96 -2.38
CA VAL A 240 -10.08 -3.18 -3.81
C VAL A 240 -9.66 -4.61 -4.13
N PRO A 241 -10.61 -5.55 -4.34
CA PRO A 241 -10.27 -6.92 -4.69
C PRO A 241 -9.56 -6.98 -6.04
N SER A 242 -8.65 -7.94 -6.20
CA SER A 242 -7.96 -8.23 -7.47
C SER A 242 -8.30 -9.63 -8.00
N PRO A 243 -9.53 -9.87 -8.52
CA PRO A 243 -10.00 -11.21 -8.87
C PRO A 243 -9.15 -11.94 -9.92
N TRP A 244 -8.42 -11.18 -10.74
CA TRP A 244 -7.53 -11.72 -11.76
C TRP A 244 -6.33 -12.48 -11.16
N MET A 245 -5.94 -12.18 -9.91
CA MET A 245 -4.86 -12.87 -9.20
C MET A 245 -5.28 -14.24 -8.67
N TRP A 246 -6.58 -14.49 -8.45
CA TRP A 246 -7.07 -15.75 -7.87
C TRP A 246 -6.77 -16.97 -8.75
N PRO A 247 -7.16 -16.99 -10.05
CA PRO A 247 -6.85 -18.14 -10.91
C PRO A 247 -5.35 -18.29 -11.13
N LEU A 248 -4.58 -17.20 -11.12
CA LEU A 248 -3.11 -17.25 -11.25
C LEU A 248 -2.47 -17.90 -10.02
N GLY A 249 -2.86 -17.50 -8.80
CA GLY A 249 -2.33 -18.07 -7.56
C GLY A 249 -2.67 -19.55 -7.42
N ILE A 250 -3.92 -19.93 -7.70
CA ILE A 250 -4.36 -21.32 -7.68
C ILE A 250 -3.64 -22.14 -8.76
N GLY A 251 -3.59 -21.62 -10.00
CA GLY A 251 -2.91 -22.28 -11.10
C GLY A 251 -1.42 -22.50 -10.84
N PHE A 252 -0.75 -21.52 -10.22
CA PHE A 252 0.64 -21.62 -9.82
C PHE A 252 0.85 -22.70 -8.75
N ALA A 253 0.00 -22.75 -7.72
CA ALA A 253 0.07 -23.79 -6.68
C ALA A 253 -0.14 -25.20 -7.26
N VAL A 254 -1.14 -25.39 -8.13
CA VAL A 254 -1.40 -26.65 -8.84
C VAL A 254 -0.18 -27.06 -9.67
N LEU A 255 0.41 -26.13 -10.42
CA LEU A 255 1.57 -26.41 -11.27
C LEU A 255 2.79 -26.80 -10.45
N VAL A 256 3.13 -26.02 -9.41
CA VAL A 256 4.32 -26.25 -8.59
C VAL A 256 4.20 -27.55 -7.79
N ILE A 257 3.09 -27.74 -7.07
CA ILE A 257 2.88 -28.95 -6.24
C ILE A 257 2.71 -30.18 -7.13
N GLY A 258 1.97 -30.07 -8.23
CA GLY A 258 1.83 -31.12 -9.23
C GLY A 258 3.18 -31.55 -9.83
N ALA A 259 3.99 -30.59 -10.27
CA ALA A 259 5.30 -30.87 -10.85
C ALA A 259 6.26 -31.48 -9.83
N LEU A 260 6.34 -30.93 -8.62
CA LEU A 260 7.25 -31.42 -7.58
C LEU A 260 6.85 -32.82 -7.09
N GLY A 261 5.55 -33.07 -6.91
CA GLY A 261 5.04 -34.38 -6.52
C GLY A 261 5.31 -35.46 -7.57
N VAL A 262 5.01 -35.16 -8.85
CA VAL A 262 5.29 -36.08 -9.96
C VAL A 262 6.80 -36.33 -10.11
N TYR A 263 7.64 -35.29 -9.95
CA TYR A 263 9.09 -35.43 -10.00
C TYR A 263 9.62 -36.36 -8.90
N SER A 264 9.18 -36.16 -7.65
CA SER A 264 9.58 -36.97 -6.49
C SER A 264 9.19 -38.44 -6.62
N CYS A 265 8.09 -38.76 -7.30
CA CYS A 265 7.64 -40.12 -7.54
C CYS A 265 8.12 -40.72 -8.87
N ARG A 266 9.03 -40.10 -9.63
CA ARG A 266 9.54 -40.68 -10.89
C ARG A 266 10.13 -42.08 -10.69
N ALA A 267 10.77 -42.31 -9.55
CA ALA A 267 11.30 -43.62 -9.15
C ALA A 267 10.20 -44.70 -9.07
N VAL A 268 8.98 -44.32 -8.67
CA VAL A 268 7.82 -45.23 -8.58
C VAL A 268 7.44 -45.84 -9.93
N VAL A 269 7.70 -45.08 -10.99
CA VAL A 269 7.28 -45.41 -12.35
C VAL A 269 8.40 -46.05 -13.17
N SER A 270 9.67 -45.76 -12.84
CA SER A 270 10.84 -46.30 -13.56
C SER A 270 11.25 -47.69 -13.11
N THR A 271 10.88 -48.12 -11.90
CA THR A 271 11.30 -49.42 -11.38
C THR A 271 10.49 -50.57 -12.01
N PRO A 272 11.15 -51.66 -12.48
CA PRO A 272 10.46 -52.82 -12.99
C PRO A 272 9.63 -53.52 -11.90
N PRO A 273 8.41 -54.02 -12.19
CA PRO A 273 7.56 -54.68 -11.19
C PRO A 273 8.19 -55.95 -10.62
N VAL A 274 9.00 -56.65 -11.43
CA VAL A 274 9.66 -57.91 -11.07
C VAL A 274 10.71 -57.73 -9.99
N THR A 275 11.36 -56.57 -9.90
CA THR A 275 12.33 -56.27 -8.84
C THR A 275 11.62 -56.04 -7.50
N VAL A 276 10.53 -55.28 -7.50
CA VAL A 276 9.72 -55.00 -6.30
C VAL A 276 9.06 -56.27 -5.75
N LEU A 277 8.53 -57.12 -6.63
CA LEU A 277 7.87 -58.37 -6.24
C LEU A 277 8.84 -59.50 -5.82
N ARG A 278 10.15 -59.34 -6.05
CA ARG A 278 11.19 -60.30 -5.64
C ARG A 278 11.83 -59.98 -4.29
N GLU A 279 11.64 -58.76 -3.78
CA GLU A 279 12.09 -58.35 -2.45
C GLU A 279 11.08 -58.70 -1.33
N LEU A 280 9.96 -59.33 -1.71
CA LEU A 280 9.00 -60.02 -0.82
C LEU A 280 9.40 -61.49 -0.64
#